data_AF-A0AAE7BKL8-F1
#
_entry.id   AF-A0AAE7BKL8-F1
#
_cell.length_a   1.000
_cell.length_b   1.000
_cell.length_c   1.000
_cell.angle_alpha   90.00
_cell.angle_beta   90.00
_cell.angle_gamma   90.00
#
_symmetry.space_group_name_H-M   'P 1'
#
loop_
_entity.id
_entity.type
_entity.pdbx_description
1 polymer ?
#
loop_
_entity_poly.entity_id
_entity_poly.type
_entity_poly.pdbx_seq_one_letter_code
_entity_poly.pdbx_strand_id
1 'polypeptide(L)'
;MSPTDAVRRHDRPRTAPEPALRPTAEPWSGVEISIWSRLFFDGKALVLRSRGFFGGRRERRYPLSGPQGISRAVLVLPDAETAGRVRGAGEVWLLDASGRPVARLLPYQWIPAGGLWLNFEEAVRRSGISALFAACGIPVVRTACDRADAPRAPWSQELTLLLSPGPALPLWYQALRVALGGVWFLAFTVLYFSEARLPRLMLLAAVTAFLAPVARLTVRRVTALRNRSAPRLGPPPLVEVSPCPGPPEEGGTVTTRRFASRAVLRVFPGELSVVDPYGAAFPEPSAKEARHAALFPHSIGTVNSTLVMIFSSGFSLWWAPVVRIASPAAAWTSVLLGLAGLLLQSAPCCWHHLRSRWHFERPVSWEGRSGQPHGPLRPEPPYTPPTAWKARTR
;
A
#
# COMPACT_ATOMS: atom_id res chain seq x y z
N MET A 1 38.80 32.68 -6.83
CA MET A 1 37.35 32.78 -6.60
C MET A 1 36.71 31.50 -7.10
N SER A 2 36.26 30.64 -6.18
CA SER A 2 35.69 29.31 -6.49
C SER A 2 34.23 29.40 -6.94
N PRO A 3 33.79 28.60 -7.93
CA PRO A 3 32.39 28.39 -8.21
C PRO A 3 31.91 27.16 -7.42
N THR A 4 31.30 27.41 -6.27
CA THR A 4 30.41 26.45 -5.60
C THR A 4 29.00 26.55 -6.17
N ASP A 5 28.25 25.45 -6.03
CA ASP A 5 26.79 25.36 -6.17
C ASP A 5 26.16 25.34 -7.57
N ALA A 6 26.44 24.26 -8.30
CA ALA A 6 25.43 23.66 -9.17
C ALA A 6 25.61 22.14 -9.23
N VAL A 7 25.34 21.44 -8.12
CA VAL A 7 25.19 19.98 -8.14
C VAL A 7 23.96 19.67 -9.01
N ARG A 8 24.23 19.30 -10.28
CA ARG A 8 23.24 18.89 -11.27
C ARG A 8 22.32 17.83 -10.70
N ARG A 9 21.01 18.11 -10.69
CA ARG A 9 19.93 17.15 -10.39
C ARG A 9 19.81 15.98 -11.38
N HIS A 10 20.75 15.81 -12.33
CA HIS A 10 20.64 14.86 -13.43
C HIS A 10 21.50 13.58 -13.33
N ASP A 11 22.41 13.46 -12.35
CA ASP A 11 23.35 12.32 -12.30
C ASP A 11 23.02 11.25 -11.24
N ARG A 12 21.82 11.25 -10.64
CA ARG A 12 21.45 10.12 -9.76
C ARG A 12 21.10 8.90 -10.62
N PRO A 13 21.65 7.71 -10.32
CA PRO A 13 21.32 6.50 -11.07
C PRO A 13 19.80 6.29 -11.04
N ARG A 14 19.22 6.20 -12.25
CA ARG A 14 17.76 6.07 -12.44
C ARG A 14 17.23 4.80 -11.78
N THR A 15 18.07 3.77 -11.69
CA THR A 15 17.86 2.50 -11.00
C THR A 15 18.58 2.51 -9.64
N ALA A 16 18.00 1.85 -8.63
CA ALA A 16 18.70 1.63 -7.36
C ALA A 16 19.80 0.57 -7.58
N PRO A 17 21.01 0.76 -7.03
CA PRO A 17 22.04 -0.28 -7.01
C PRO A 17 21.57 -1.49 -6.20
N GLU A 18 21.98 -2.68 -6.61
CA GLU A 18 21.76 -3.90 -5.85
C GLU A 18 22.91 -4.15 -4.88
N PRO A 19 22.66 -4.73 -3.69
CA PRO A 19 21.35 -5.21 -3.21
C PRO A 19 20.40 -4.07 -2.78
N ALA A 20 19.11 -4.23 -3.11
CA ALA A 20 18.05 -3.30 -2.71
C ALA A 20 16.81 -4.03 -2.17
N LEU A 21 16.29 -3.58 -1.03
CA LEU A 21 15.00 -4.03 -0.53
C LEU A 21 13.86 -3.42 -1.34
N ARG A 22 12.84 -4.25 -1.59
CA ARG A 22 11.64 -3.91 -2.35
C ARG A 22 10.42 -4.05 -1.46
N PRO A 23 9.48 -3.09 -1.47
CA PRO A 23 8.34 -3.15 -0.59
C PRO A 23 7.34 -4.22 -1.03
N THR A 24 6.54 -4.65 -0.07
CA THR A 24 5.41 -5.54 -0.30
C THR A 24 4.37 -4.85 -1.18
N ALA A 25 3.94 -5.55 -2.24
CA ALA A 25 2.74 -5.18 -2.98
C ALA A 25 1.53 -5.50 -2.10
N GLU A 26 1.03 -4.50 -1.38
CA GLU A 26 -0.23 -4.61 -0.67
C GLU A 26 -1.36 -4.25 -1.63
N PRO A 27 -2.56 -4.86 -1.50
CA PRO A 27 -3.72 -4.59 -2.37
C PRO A 27 -4.16 -3.11 -2.44
N TRP A 28 -3.60 -2.26 -1.58
CA TRP A 28 -3.88 -0.83 -1.46
C TRP A 28 -2.63 0.04 -1.47
N SER A 29 -1.43 -0.54 -1.33
CA SER A 29 -0.21 0.23 -1.56
C SER A 29 -0.17 0.49 -3.06
N GLY A 30 -0.13 1.76 -3.44
CA GLY A 30 -0.17 2.11 -4.85
C GLY A 30 0.95 1.37 -5.57
N VAL A 31 0.70 0.83 -6.76
CA VAL A 31 1.73 0.16 -7.60
C VAL A 31 2.98 1.03 -7.71
N GLU A 32 2.80 2.35 -7.71
CA GLU A 32 3.83 3.37 -7.59
C GLU A 32 4.81 3.21 -6.41
N ILE A 33 4.36 2.81 -5.22
CA ILE A 33 5.21 2.52 -4.06
C ILE A 33 6.08 1.30 -4.37
N SER A 34 5.49 0.24 -4.93
CA SER A 34 6.25 -0.96 -5.33
C SER A 34 7.26 -0.71 -6.45
N ILE A 35 7.01 0.26 -7.33
CA ILE A 35 7.94 0.64 -8.41
C ILE A 35 9.07 1.53 -7.88
N TRP A 36 8.75 2.50 -7.00
CA TRP A 36 9.68 3.59 -6.72
C TRP A 36 10.39 3.47 -5.38
N SER A 37 9.73 2.90 -4.37
CA SER A 37 10.30 2.84 -3.03
C SER A 37 11.34 1.74 -2.95
N ARG A 38 12.55 2.09 -2.50
CA ARG A 38 13.71 1.19 -2.41
C ARG A 38 14.53 1.56 -1.19
N LEU A 39 15.08 0.55 -0.53
CA LEU A 39 16.16 0.73 0.46
C LEU A 39 17.41 0.07 -0.10
N PHE A 40 18.47 0.83 -0.34
CA PHE A 40 19.66 0.32 -1.02
C PHE A 40 20.93 0.95 -0.43
N PHE A 41 22.07 0.35 -0.74
CA PHE A 41 23.38 0.86 -0.38
C PHE A 41 23.99 1.65 -1.54
N ASP A 42 24.45 2.89 -1.30
CA ASP A 42 25.08 3.72 -2.33
C ASP A 42 26.62 3.71 -2.30
N GLY A 43 27.21 2.83 -1.48
CA GLY A 43 28.65 2.75 -1.23
C GLY A 43 29.11 3.50 0.02
N LYS A 44 28.32 4.43 0.57
CA LYS A 44 28.68 5.21 1.78
C LYS A 44 27.57 5.24 2.83
N ALA A 45 26.32 5.16 2.38
CA ALA A 45 25.15 5.29 3.21
C ALA A 45 24.08 4.28 2.80
N LEU A 46 23.25 3.93 3.77
CA LEU A 46 21.98 3.29 3.50
C LEU A 46 20.98 4.38 3.06
N VAL A 47 20.40 4.22 1.87
CA VAL A 47 19.53 5.22 1.25
C VAL A 47 18.10 4.69 1.16
N LEU A 48 17.20 5.34 1.89
CA LEU A 48 15.76 5.12 1.78
C LEU A 48 15.18 6.08 0.76
N ARG A 49 14.74 5.53 -0.37
CA ARG A 49 13.95 6.22 -1.39
C ARG A 49 12.49 5.86 -1.17
N SER A 50 11.64 6.84 -0.87
CA SER A 50 10.22 6.63 -0.57
C SER A 50 9.31 7.66 -1.22
N ARG A 51 8.08 7.26 -1.52
CA ARG A 51 7.10 8.11 -2.17
C ARG A 51 5.94 8.42 -1.24
N GLY A 52 5.67 9.70 -1.03
CA GLY A 52 4.54 10.17 -0.24
C GLY A 52 3.21 9.88 -0.94
N PHE A 53 2.11 9.93 -0.18
CA PHE A 53 0.78 9.61 -0.68
C PHE A 53 0.34 10.50 -1.87
N PHE A 54 0.76 11.76 -1.92
CA PHE A 54 0.46 12.68 -3.03
C PHE A 54 1.56 12.73 -4.11
N GLY A 55 2.44 11.72 -4.16
CA GLY A 55 3.49 11.64 -5.19
C GLY A 55 4.76 12.43 -4.90
N GLY A 56 4.87 13.05 -3.73
CA GLY A 56 6.12 13.68 -3.27
C GLY A 56 7.25 12.65 -3.14
N ARG A 57 8.39 12.93 -3.77
CA ARG A 57 9.58 12.07 -3.68
C ARG A 57 10.38 12.45 -2.44
N ARG A 58 10.78 11.46 -1.65
CA ARG A 58 11.65 11.64 -0.48
C ARG A 58 12.82 10.68 -0.57
N GLU A 59 14.00 11.19 -0.25
CA GLU A 59 15.22 10.40 -0.09
C GLU A 59 15.80 10.75 1.27
N ARG A 60 16.05 9.73 2.09
CA ARG A 60 16.74 9.86 3.37
C ARG A 60 18.00 9.01 3.32
N ARG A 61 19.10 9.54 3.86
CA ARG A 61 20.40 8.87 3.87
C ARG A 61 20.82 8.63 5.31
N TYR A 62 21.29 7.43 5.58
CA TYR A 62 21.75 6.98 6.88
C TYR A 62 23.23 6.60 6.73
N PRO A 63 24.16 7.42 7.23
CA PRO A 63 25.59 7.17 7.05
C PRO A 63 25.99 5.85 7.73
N LEU A 64 26.99 5.16 7.18
CA LEU A 64 27.61 3.98 7.82
C LEU A 64 28.84 4.33 8.65
N SER A 65 29.32 5.58 8.54
CA SER A 65 30.56 6.04 9.17
C SER A 65 30.32 7.32 9.97
N GLY A 66 31.18 7.58 10.96
CA GLY A 66 31.09 8.76 11.82
C GLY A 66 30.24 8.54 13.09
N PRO A 67 30.12 9.57 13.95
CA PRO A 67 29.52 9.43 15.29
C PRO A 67 28.04 9.07 15.28
N GLN A 68 27.32 9.35 14.18
CA GLN A 68 25.91 8.97 13.97
C GLN A 68 25.76 7.86 12.93
N GLY A 69 26.86 7.22 12.54
CA GLY A 69 26.87 6.15 11.55
C GLY A 69 26.28 4.86 12.10
N ILE A 70 25.61 4.09 11.25
CA ILE A 70 25.13 2.75 11.59
C ILE A 70 26.33 1.84 11.83
N SER A 71 26.46 1.33 13.05
CA SER A 71 27.54 0.43 13.47
C SER A 71 27.14 -1.04 13.45
N ARG A 72 25.88 -1.35 13.78
CA ARG A 72 25.37 -2.72 13.88
C ARG A 72 23.86 -2.79 13.69
N ALA A 73 23.38 -3.98 13.32
CA ALA A 73 21.96 -4.31 13.26
C ALA A 73 21.61 -5.36 14.33
N VAL A 74 20.47 -5.19 14.98
CA VAL A 74 19.93 -6.12 15.97
C VAL A 74 18.59 -6.66 15.46
N LEU A 75 18.50 -7.98 15.35
CA LEU A 75 17.28 -8.71 15.03
C LEU A 75 16.52 -8.98 16.33
N VAL A 76 15.35 -8.37 16.50
CA VAL A 76 14.48 -8.52 17.67
C VAL A 76 13.35 -9.48 17.29
N LEU A 77 13.48 -10.72 17.76
CA LEU A 77 12.47 -11.75 17.52
C LEU A 77 11.22 -11.47 18.36
N PRO A 78 10.01 -11.63 17.79
CA PRO A 78 8.79 -11.54 18.57
C PRO A 78 8.65 -12.77 19.49
N ASP A 79 8.00 -12.60 20.65
CA ASP A 79 7.55 -13.74 21.45
C ASP A 79 6.47 -14.54 20.70
N ALA A 80 6.23 -15.79 21.13
CA ALA A 80 5.31 -16.70 20.46
C ALA A 80 3.86 -16.18 20.42
N GLU A 81 3.41 -15.46 21.45
CA GLU A 81 2.05 -14.92 21.53
C GLU A 81 1.86 -13.77 20.52
N THR A 82 2.83 -12.86 20.46
CA THR A 82 2.90 -11.73 19.54
C THR A 82 3.06 -12.22 18.11
N ALA A 83 3.89 -13.25 17.88
CA ALA A 83 4.05 -13.88 16.57
C ALA A 83 2.73 -14.49 16.06
N GLY A 84 1.91 -15.05 16.96
CA GLY A 84 0.58 -15.59 16.62
C GLY A 84 -0.49 -14.53 16.38
N ARG A 85 -0.40 -13.36 17.03
CA ARG A 85 -1.42 -12.29 16.94
C ARG A 85 -1.12 -11.20 15.92
N VAL A 86 0.14 -10.83 15.77
CA VAL A 86 0.57 -9.67 14.98
C VAL A 86 1.22 -10.14 13.70
N ARG A 87 0.60 -9.79 12.57
CA ARG A 87 1.12 -10.14 11.25
C ARG A 87 2.51 -9.51 11.04
N GLY A 88 3.49 -10.35 10.72
CA GLY A 88 4.86 -9.89 10.46
C GLY A 88 5.58 -9.38 11.71
N ALA A 89 5.21 -9.89 12.89
CA ALA A 89 5.84 -9.53 14.14
C ALA A 89 7.38 -9.69 14.09
N GLY A 90 8.06 -8.85 14.87
CA GLY A 90 9.52 -8.77 14.91
C GLY A 90 10.06 -7.56 14.16
N GLU A 91 11.21 -7.08 14.62
CA GLU A 91 11.77 -5.81 14.18
C GLU A 91 13.28 -5.93 13.98
N VAL A 92 13.82 -5.06 13.15
CA VAL A 92 15.26 -4.94 12.93
C VAL A 92 15.67 -3.52 13.30
N TRP A 93 16.54 -3.40 14.29
CA TRP A 93 17.02 -2.12 14.78
C TRP A 93 18.44 -1.86 14.29
N LEU A 94 18.67 -0.68 13.73
CA LEU A 94 19.97 -0.19 13.32
C LEU A 94 20.48 0.76 14.41
N LEU A 95 21.66 0.46 14.95
CA LEU A 95 22.25 1.17 16.08
C LEU A 95 23.54 1.88 15.68
N ASP A 96 23.83 3.01 16.32
CA ASP A 96 25.12 3.67 16.20
C ASP A 96 26.20 3.01 17.07
N ALA A 97 27.43 3.53 17.02
CA ALA A 97 28.54 2.99 17.82
C ALA A 97 28.31 3.09 19.34
N SER A 98 27.47 4.02 19.78
CA SER A 98 27.07 4.18 21.19
C SER A 98 25.89 3.29 21.59
N GLY A 99 25.36 2.50 20.66
CA GLY A 99 24.20 1.63 20.88
C GLY A 99 22.84 2.35 20.79
N ARG A 100 22.80 3.60 20.34
CA ARG A 100 21.54 4.35 20.21
C ARG A 100 20.80 3.98 18.92
N PRO A 101 19.46 3.90 18.93
CA PRO A 101 18.67 3.68 17.72
C PRO A 101 18.83 4.78 16.66
N VAL A 102 19.25 4.38 15.46
CA VAL A 102 19.37 5.25 14.28
C VAL A 102 18.19 5.04 13.32
N ALA A 103 17.76 3.79 13.18
CA ALA A 103 16.67 3.42 12.28
C ALA A 103 16.05 2.09 12.68
N ARG A 104 14.80 1.87 12.26
CA ARG A 104 14.03 0.66 12.51
C ARG A 104 13.44 0.12 11.21
N LEU A 105 13.46 -1.18 11.02
CA LEU A 105 12.94 -1.89 9.85
C LEU A 105 11.95 -2.95 10.29
N LEU A 106 10.88 -3.08 9.51
CA LEU A 106 9.88 -4.13 9.66
C LEU A 106 9.99 -5.05 8.45
N PRO A 107 10.57 -6.27 8.58
CA PRO A 107 10.89 -7.12 7.43
C PRO A 107 9.69 -7.38 6.52
N TYR A 108 8.49 -7.58 7.10
CA TYR A 108 7.27 -7.85 6.33
C TYR A 108 6.85 -6.72 5.37
N GLN A 109 7.33 -5.47 5.58
CA GLN A 109 7.05 -4.35 4.68
C GLN A 109 7.91 -4.39 3.41
N TRP A 110 8.95 -5.23 3.41
CA TRP A 110 9.99 -5.30 2.39
C TRP A 110 10.04 -6.67 1.70
N ILE A 111 8.90 -7.37 1.60
CA ILE A 111 8.80 -8.68 0.95
C ILE A 111 7.99 -8.54 -0.35
N PRO A 112 8.62 -8.60 -1.53
CA PRO A 112 7.94 -8.28 -2.78
C PRO A 112 6.76 -9.20 -3.14
N ALA A 113 6.73 -10.46 -2.68
CA ALA A 113 5.61 -11.38 -2.90
C ALA A 113 5.46 -12.46 -1.80
N GLY A 114 4.21 -12.90 -1.54
CA GLY A 114 3.91 -14.14 -0.81
C GLY A 114 4.23 -14.15 0.70
N GLY A 115 4.18 -12.98 1.36
CA GLY A 115 4.59 -12.83 2.77
C GLY A 115 3.47 -12.99 3.82
N LEU A 116 2.27 -13.43 3.43
CA LEU A 116 1.19 -13.72 4.38
C LEU A 116 1.65 -14.91 5.24
N TRP A 117 1.92 -14.68 6.53
CA TRP A 117 2.23 -15.71 7.53
C TRP A 117 3.66 -16.27 7.55
N LEU A 118 4.65 -15.52 7.06
CA LEU A 118 6.05 -15.91 7.27
C LEU A 118 6.46 -15.62 8.71
N ASN A 119 7.16 -16.57 9.33
CA ASN A 119 7.86 -16.32 10.57
C ASN A 119 8.93 -15.22 10.37
N PHE A 120 9.38 -14.59 11.46
CA PHE A 120 10.28 -13.44 11.37
C PHE A 120 11.58 -13.75 10.63
N GLU A 121 12.19 -14.91 10.88
CA GLU A 121 13.45 -15.29 10.23
C GLU A 121 13.28 -15.45 8.71
N GLU A 122 12.19 -16.09 8.29
CA GLU A 122 11.84 -16.25 6.89
C GLU A 122 11.51 -14.90 6.24
N ALA A 123 10.90 -13.98 6.98
CA ALA A 123 10.66 -12.61 6.53
C ALA A 123 11.98 -11.85 6.33
N VAL A 124 12.96 -11.99 7.23
CA VAL A 124 14.32 -11.41 7.07
C VAL A 124 15.03 -12.03 5.86
N ARG A 125 14.92 -13.34 5.67
CA ARG A 125 15.53 -14.06 4.54
C ARG A 125 14.93 -13.61 3.20
N ARG A 126 13.60 -13.61 3.07
CA ARG A 126 12.91 -13.27 1.81
C ARG A 126 12.92 -11.79 1.45
N SER A 127 13.06 -10.91 2.44
CA SER A 127 13.18 -9.47 2.18
C SER A 127 14.54 -9.07 1.58
N GLY A 128 15.58 -9.89 1.76
CA GLY A 128 16.94 -9.57 1.32
C GLY A 128 17.71 -8.68 2.30
N ILE A 129 17.19 -8.46 3.52
CA ILE A 129 17.83 -7.64 4.57
C ILE A 129 19.25 -8.13 4.86
N SER A 130 19.45 -9.45 4.97
CA SER A 130 20.77 -10.03 5.23
C SER A 130 21.78 -9.72 4.12
N ALA A 131 21.36 -9.81 2.85
CA ALA A 131 22.23 -9.50 1.72
C ALA A 131 22.60 -8.01 1.66
N LEU A 132 21.62 -7.14 1.92
CA LEU A 132 21.85 -5.69 1.99
C LEU A 132 22.82 -5.33 3.11
N PHE A 133 22.62 -5.86 4.32
CA PHE A 133 23.50 -5.55 5.46
C PHE A 133 24.91 -6.11 5.27
N ALA A 134 25.04 -7.30 4.66
CA ALA A 134 26.34 -7.84 4.28
C ALA A 134 27.06 -6.90 3.28
N ALA A 135 26.36 -6.38 2.27
CA ALA A 135 26.94 -5.43 1.32
C ALA A 135 27.32 -4.08 1.96
N CYS A 136 26.59 -3.65 2.98
CA CYS A 136 26.94 -2.47 3.80
C CYS A 136 28.08 -2.73 4.80
N GLY A 137 28.50 -3.98 5.01
CA GLY A 137 29.43 -4.34 6.09
C GLY A 137 28.83 -4.15 7.50
N ILE A 138 27.50 -4.14 7.64
CA ILE A 138 26.83 -3.97 8.93
C ILE A 138 26.79 -5.34 9.65
N PRO A 139 27.44 -5.50 10.81
CA PRO A 139 27.34 -6.72 11.60
C PRO A 139 25.93 -6.91 12.13
N VAL A 140 25.43 -8.15 12.07
CA VAL A 140 24.07 -8.52 12.49
C VAL A 140 24.12 -9.37 13.74
N VAL A 141 23.49 -8.90 14.81
CA VAL A 141 23.36 -9.61 16.09
C VAL A 141 21.92 -10.07 16.26
N ARG A 142 21.75 -11.27 16.82
CA ARG A 142 20.44 -11.81 17.19
C ARG A 142 20.21 -11.63 18.67
N THR A 143 19.01 -11.20 19.03
CA THR A 143 18.58 -11.16 20.43
C THR A 143 17.26 -11.90 20.55
N ALA A 144 17.28 -13.00 21.29
CA ALA A 144 16.08 -13.76 21.64
C ALA A 144 15.57 -13.27 23.01
N CYS A 145 14.25 -13.08 23.12
CA CYS A 145 13.50 -12.97 24.37
C CYS A 145 14.10 -12.08 25.48
N ASP A 146 13.90 -10.77 25.38
CA ASP A 146 12.96 -10.06 26.27
C ASP A 146 12.85 -8.61 25.78
N ARG A 147 11.65 -8.04 25.78
CA ARG A 147 11.44 -6.63 25.36
C ARG A 147 12.20 -5.66 26.27
N ALA A 148 12.65 -6.14 27.43
CA ALA A 148 13.44 -5.41 28.39
C ALA A 148 14.82 -4.97 27.84
N ASP A 149 15.45 -5.82 27.02
CA ASP A 149 16.78 -5.60 26.42
C ASP A 149 16.71 -5.05 24.98
N ALA A 150 15.49 -4.91 24.44
CA ALA A 150 15.29 -4.29 23.14
C ALA A 150 15.74 -2.80 23.20
N PRO A 151 16.42 -2.29 22.16
CA PRO A 151 16.81 -0.90 22.08
C PRO A 151 15.60 0.02 22.32
N ARG A 152 15.66 0.84 23.38
CA ARG A 152 14.55 1.73 23.74
C ARG A 152 14.70 3.08 23.07
N ALA A 153 13.65 3.51 22.38
CA ALA A 153 13.45 4.89 22.00
C ALA A 153 12.17 5.41 22.66
N PRO A 154 12.05 6.72 22.92
CA PRO A 154 10.76 7.30 23.28
C PRO A 154 9.70 6.94 22.23
N TRP A 155 8.50 6.57 22.65
CA TRP A 155 7.42 6.15 21.74
C TRP A 155 7.14 7.17 20.62
N SER A 156 7.35 8.46 20.89
CA SER A 156 7.21 9.56 19.93
C SER A 156 8.29 9.56 18.83
N GLN A 157 9.47 8.98 19.10
CA GLN A 157 10.58 8.84 18.16
C GLN A 157 10.57 7.50 17.41
N GLU A 158 9.96 6.45 17.95
CA GLU A 158 9.91 5.15 17.28
C GLU A 158 9.34 5.21 15.85
N LEU A 159 8.29 6.02 15.66
CA LEU A 159 7.66 6.22 14.35
C LEU A 159 8.55 6.99 13.37
N THR A 160 9.45 7.85 13.86
CA THR A 160 10.34 8.65 13.01
C THR A 160 11.56 7.86 12.55
N LEU A 161 11.98 6.87 13.35
CA LEU A 161 13.06 5.93 13.07
C LEU A 161 12.67 4.86 12.03
N LEU A 162 11.37 4.63 11.82
CA LEU A 162 10.89 3.59 10.91
C LEU A 162 11.26 3.88 9.44
N LEU A 163 12.07 2.98 8.88
CA LEU A 163 12.37 2.88 7.45
C LEU A 163 11.20 2.21 6.73
N SER A 164 10.15 3.00 6.51
CA SER A 164 8.97 2.59 5.76
C SER A 164 9.10 2.96 4.28
N PRO A 165 8.63 2.12 3.35
CA PRO A 165 8.56 2.45 1.93
C PRO A 165 7.63 3.64 1.62
N GLY A 166 6.81 4.07 2.59
CA GLY A 166 5.94 5.23 2.49
C GLY A 166 4.52 4.91 2.96
N PRO A 167 3.72 5.94 3.26
CA PRO A 167 2.37 5.73 3.78
C PRO A 167 1.44 5.15 2.70
N ALA A 168 0.82 4.01 2.99
CA ALA A 168 -0.25 3.45 2.16
C ALA A 168 -1.48 4.38 2.12
N LEU A 169 -1.77 5.04 3.25
CA LEU A 169 -2.87 6.00 3.41
C LEU A 169 -2.31 7.35 3.91
N PRO A 170 -2.88 8.49 3.50
CA PRO A 170 -2.36 9.77 3.96
C PRO A 170 -2.68 9.99 5.45
N LEU A 171 -1.77 10.66 6.17
CA LEU A 171 -1.91 10.90 7.61
C LEU A 171 -3.19 11.66 7.96
N TRP A 172 -3.58 12.65 7.15
CA TRP A 172 -4.83 13.39 7.37
C TRP A 172 -6.05 12.47 7.37
N TYR A 173 -6.06 11.42 6.55
CA TYR A 173 -7.19 10.49 6.48
C TYR A 173 -7.25 9.62 7.73
N GLN A 174 -6.09 9.18 8.24
CA GLN A 174 -6.02 8.45 9.50
C GLN A 174 -6.48 9.33 10.67
N ALA A 175 -5.97 10.57 10.76
CA ALA A 175 -6.36 11.52 11.79
C ALA A 175 -7.85 11.87 11.72
N LEU A 176 -8.36 12.19 10.53
CA LEU A 176 -9.78 12.47 10.30
C LEU A 176 -10.64 11.29 10.72
N ARG A 177 -10.23 10.06 10.39
CA ARG A 177 -10.98 8.85 10.74
C ARG A 177 -11.05 8.63 12.26
N VAL A 178 -9.93 8.83 12.96
CA VAL A 178 -9.90 8.73 14.43
C VAL A 178 -10.78 9.82 15.05
N ALA A 179 -10.66 11.07 14.59
CA ALA A 179 -11.45 12.18 15.07
C ALA A 179 -12.96 11.97 14.84
N LEU A 180 -13.36 11.62 13.60
CA LEU A 180 -14.76 11.35 13.27
C LEU A 180 -15.32 10.18 14.07
N GLY A 181 -14.54 9.10 14.25
CA GLY A 181 -14.94 7.96 15.06
C GLY A 181 -15.14 8.32 16.54
N GLY A 182 -14.22 9.09 17.12
CA GLY A 182 -14.31 9.55 18.50
C GLY A 182 -15.49 10.49 18.74
N VAL A 183 -15.68 11.48 17.87
CA VAL A 183 -16.82 12.41 17.96
C VAL A 183 -18.15 11.68 17.78
N TRP A 184 -18.23 10.76 16.81
CA TRP A 184 -19.43 9.94 16.61
C TRP A 184 -19.74 9.09 17.84
N PHE A 185 -18.73 8.40 18.40
CA PHE A 185 -18.90 7.53 19.56
C PHE A 185 -19.34 8.32 20.80
N LEU A 186 -18.76 9.50 21.03
CA LEU A 186 -19.17 10.38 22.12
C LEU A 186 -20.61 10.87 21.95
N ALA A 187 -20.97 11.36 20.75
CA ALA A 187 -22.31 11.82 20.45
C ALA A 187 -23.35 10.69 20.60
N PHE A 188 -23.03 9.50 20.09
CA PHE A 188 -23.83 8.29 20.24
C PHE A 188 -24.05 7.95 21.72
N THR A 189 -22.99 7.95 22.53
CA THR A 189 -23.05 7.60 23.95
C THR A 189 -23.99 8.56 24.69
N VAL A 190 -23.83 9.87 24.48
CA VAL A 190 -24.70 10.87 25.11
C VAL A 190 -26.15 10.73 24.64
N LEU A 191 -26.41 10.51 23.35
CA LEU A 191 -27.76 10.31 22.83
C LEU A 191 -28.43 9.07 23.42
N TYR A 192 -27.68 7.97 23.55
CA TYR A 192 -28.16 6.72 24.12
C TYR A 192 -28.63 6.91 25.57
N PHE A 193 -27.88 7.65 26.39
CA PHE A 193 -28.20 7.90 27.79
C PHE A 193 -29.14 9.10 28.05
N SER A 194 -29.38 9.96 27.06
CA SER A 194 -30.19 11.19 27.23
C SER A 194 -31.62 11.09 26.69
N GLU A 195 -32.10 9.89 26.38
CA GLU A 195 -33.45 9.63 25.87
C GLU A 195 -33.85 10.56 24.70
N ALA A 196 -32.90 10.89 23.81
CA ALA A 196 -33.14 11.64 22.56
C ALA A 196 -33.47 13.13 22.64
N ARG A 197 -33.32 13.81 23.80
CA ARG A 197 -33.74 15.22 23.93
C ARG A 197 -32.81 16.25 23.24
N LEU A 198 -31.79 15.80 22.50
CA LEU A 198 -30.70 16.64 21.99
C LEU A 198 -30.57 16.54 20.46
N PRO A 199 -31.43 17.22 19.67
CA PRO A 199 -31.43 17.13 18.21
C PRO A 199 -30.12 17.60 17.55
N ARG A 200 -29.36 18.49 18.22
CA ARG A 200 -28.04 18.95 17.75
C ARG A 200 -26.98 17.85 17.79
N LEU A 201 -26.97 17.01 18.82
CA LEU A 201 -26.04 15.88 18.93
C LEU A 201 -26.36 14.79 17.91
N MET A 202 -27.65 14.60 17.62
CA MET A 202 -28.11 13.69 16.57
C MET A 202 -27.60 14.13 15.19
N LEU A 203 -27.72 15.43 14.87
CA LEU A 203 -27.18 15.97 13.62
C LEU A 203 -25.66 15.81 13.55
N LEU A 204 -24.95 16.07 14.65
CA LEU A 204 -23.49 15.86 14.73
C LEU A 204 -23.10 14.39 14.48
N ALA A 205 -23.81 13.44 15.09
CA ALA A 205 -23.60 12.01 14.86
C ALA A 205 -23.87 11.63 13.39
N ALA A 206 -24.95 12.13 12.79
CA ALA A 206 -25.27 11.85 11.39
C ALA A 206 -24.21 12.43 10.42
N VAL A 207 -23.75 13.66 10.65
CA VAL A 207 -22.70 14.30 9.84
C VAL A 207 -21.38 13.53 9.95
N THR A 208 -20.96 13.16 11.16
CA THR A 208 -19.72 12.42 11.37
C THR A 208 -19.76 11.01 10.74
N ALA A 209 -20.90 10.33 10.84
CA ALA A 209 -21.14 9.05 10.16
C ALA A 209 -21.08 9.18 8.62
N PHE A 210 -21.56 10.30 8.07
CA PHE A 210 -21.54 10.58 6.63
C PHE A 210 -20.16 11.01 6.10
N LEU A 211 -19.37 11.77 6.86
CA LEU A 211 -18.06 12.25 6.40
C LEU A 211 -17.04 11.12 6.25
N ALA A 212 -17.13 10.08 7.08
CA ALA A 212 -16.22 8.94 7.03
C ALA A 212 -16.23 8.19 5.67
N PRO A 213 -17.38 7.80 5.07
CA PRO A 213 -17.40 7.17 3.75
C PRO A 213 -16.97 8.12 2.63
N VAL A 214 -17.27 9.43 2.73
CA VAL A 214 -16.80 10.43 1.76
C VAL A 214 -15.27 10.50 1.74
N ALA A 215 -14.64 10.57 2.92
CA ALA A 215 -13.19 10.56 3.03
C ALA A 215 -12.58 9.27 2.45
N ARG A 216 -13.19 8.12 2.73
CA ARG A 216 -12.76 6.82 2.19
C ARG A 216 -12.82 6.78 0.67
N LEU A 217 -13.92 7.25 0.07
CA LEU A 217 -14.09 7.30 -1.38
C LEU A 217 -13.09 8.24 -2.05
N THR A 218 -12.78 9.37 -1.40
CA THR A 218 -11.77 10.32 -1.86
C THR A 218 -10.40 9.65 -1.93
N VAL A 219 -9.97 8.98 -0.86
CA VAL A 219 -8.71 8.23 -0.83
C VAL A 219 -8.69 7.11 -1.86
N ARG A 220 -9.80 6.39 -2.04
CA ARG A 220 -9.91 5.32 -3.05
C ARG A 220 -9.79 5.87 -4.47
N ARG A 221 -10.41 7.01 -4.76
CA ARG A 221 -10.32 7.69 -6.06
C ARG A 221 -8.90 8.14 -6.33
N VAL A 222 -8.24 8.79 -5.36
CA VAL A 222 -6.83 9.19 -5.48
C VAL A 222 -5.93 7.99 -5.71
N THR A 223 -6.12 6.91 -4.95
CA THR A 223 -5.34 5.66 -5.10
C THR A 223 -5.54 5.03 -6.48
N ALA A 224 -6.78 5.00 -6.99
CA ALA A 224 -7.08 4.52 -8.34
C ALA A 224 -6.41 5.36 -9.43
N LEU A 225 -6.39 6.69 -9.28
CA LEU A 225 -5.70 7.60 -10.21
C LEU A 225 -4.18 7.41 -10.17
N ARG A 226 -3.62 7.20 -8.98
CA ARG A 226 -2.20 6.88 -8.79
C ARG A 226 -1.82 5.57 -9.47
N ASN A 227 -2.60 4.50 -9.26
CA ASN A 227 -2.36 3.21 -9.91
C ASN A 227 -2.44 3.30 -11.44
N ARG A 228 -3.38 4.08 -11.98
CA ARG A 228 -3.44 4.34 -13.43
C ARG A 228 -2.25 5.12 -13.96
N SER A 229 -1.66 5.97 -13.13
CA SER A 229 -0.53 6.82 -13.50
C SER A 229 0.82 6.15 -13.22
N ALA A 230 0.85 5.09 -12.41
CA ALA A 230 2.06 4.38 -12.00
C ALA A 230 2.95 3.93 -13.17
N PRO A 231 2.42 3.43 -14.31
CA PRO A 231 3.24 3.07 -15.47
C PRO A 231 4.01 4.26 -16.08
N ARG A 232 3.54 5.49 -15.85
CA ARG A 232 4.15 6.73 -16.36
C ARG A 232 5.22 7.28 -15.43
N LEU A 233 5.34 6.74 -14.23
CA LEU A 233 6.34 7.13 -13.24
C LEU A 233 7.61 6.33 -13.54
N GLY A 234 8.44 6.88 -14.42
CA GLY A 234 9.63 6.18 -14.93
C GLY A 234 10.59 5.65 -13.85
N PRO A 235 11.59 4.83 -14.23
CA PRO A 235 11.96 4.51 -15.61
C PRO A 235 10.93 3.63 -16.33
N PRO A 236 10.76 3.77 -17.66
CA PRO A 236 9.87 2.90 -18.41
C PRO A 236 10.36 1.44 -18.32
N PRO A 237 9.44 0.45 -18.32
CA PRO A 237 9.85 -0.94 -18.44
C PRO A 237 10.61 -1.15 -19.75
N LEU A 238 11.62 -2.02 -19.72
CA LEU A 238 12.32 -2.50 -20.90
C LEU A 238 11.36 -3.25 -21.83
N VAL A 239 10.48 -4.08 -21.26
CA VAL A 239 9.48 -4.87 -21.97
C VAL A 239 8.20 -4.95 -21.14
N GLU A 240 7.05 -4.82 -21.79
CA GLU A 240 5.74 -5.17 -21.22
C GLU A 240 5.24 -6.44 -21.92
N VAL A 241 5.05 -7.52 -21.16
CA VAL A 241 4.48 -8.78 -21.65
C VAL A 241 3.07 -8.91 -21.10
N SER A 242 2.09 -8.93 -22.00
CA SER A 242 0.71 -9.25 -21.65
C SER A 242 0.53 -10.78 -21.70
N PRO A 243 -0.04 -11.41 -20.67
CA PRO A 243 -0.24 -12.85 -20.69
C PRO A 243 -1.19 -13.24 -21.82
N CYS A 244 -0.70 -14.11 -22.70
CA CYS A 244 -1.49 -14.80 -23.71
C CYS A 244 -1.65 -16.25 -23.23
N PRO A 245 -2.63 -16.54 -22.34
CA PRO A 245 -2.88 -17.90 -21.91
C PRO A 245 -3.11 -18.80 -23.13
N GLY A 246 -2.81 -20.10 -23.00
CA GLY A 246 -3.23 -21.12 -23.94
C GLY A 246 -4.65 -21.63 -23.63
N PRO A 247 -5.23 -22.51 -24.48
CA PRO A 247 -6.48 -23.18 -24.16
C PRO A 247 -6.36 -23.90 -22.81
N PRO A 248 -7.47 -24.05 -22.06
CA PRO A 248 -7.44 -24.73 -20.77
C PRO A 248 -7.00 -26.18 -20.98
N GLU A 249 -5.98 -26.61 -20.24
CA GLU A 249 -5.61 -28.02 -20.14
C GLU A 249 -6.69 -28.78 -19.35
N GLU A 250 -6.88 -30.08 -19.64
CA GLU A 250 -7.80 -30.93 -18.87
C GLU A 250 -7.42 -30.93 -17.38
N GLY A 251 -8.35 -30.51 -16.52
CA GLY A 251 -8.11 -30.36 -15.08
C GLY A 251 -7.35 -29.08 -14.67
N GLY A 252 -6.98 -28.22 -15.63
CA GLY A 252 -6.26 -26.97 -15.40
C GLY A 252 -7.13 -25.81 -14.92
N THR A 253 -6.50 -24.78 -14.35
CA THR A 253 -7.21 -23.57 -13.91
C THR A 253 -7.66 -22.72 -15.11
N VAL A 254 -8.95 -22.38 -15.16
CA VAL A 254 -9.52 -21.60 -16.28
C VAL A 254 -9.11 -20.14 -16.17
N THR A 255 -8.50 -19.61 -17.23
CA THR A 255 -8.09 -18.20 -17.24
C THR A 255 -9.29 -17.26 -17.28
N THR A 256 -9.34 -16.30 -16.35
CA THR A 256 -10.41 -15.30 -16.28
C THR A 256 -10.15 -14.11 -17.20
N ARG A 257 -11.23 -13.45 -17.65
CA ARG A 257 -11.15 -12.18 -18.40
C ARG A 257 -10.36 -11.11 -17.64
N ARG A 258 -10.43 -11.09 -16.30
CA ARG A 258 -9.65 -10.18 -15.46
C ARG A 258 -8.16 -10.35 -15.70
N PHE A 259 -7.66 -11.58 -15.56
CA PHE A 259 -6.24 -11.87 -15.71
C PHE A 259 -5.76 -11.49 -17.11
N ALA A 260 -6.45 -11.96 -18.16
CA ALA A 260 -6.05 -11.70 -19.55
C ALA A 260 -6.09 -10.22 -19.95
N SER A 261 -7.01 -9.42 -19.38
CA SER A 261 -7.14 -7.99 -19.75
C SER A 261 -6.34 -7.04 -18.88
N ARG A 262 -5.82 -7.49 -17.74
CA ARG A 262 -5.26 -6.59 -16.72
C ARG A 262 -3.89 -6.99 -16.22
N ALA A 263 -3.56 -8.27 -16.15
CA ALA A 263 -2.23 -8.67 -15.74
C ALA A 263 -1.21 -8.21 -16.80
N VAL A 264 -0.13 -7.57 -16.37
CA VAL A 264 1.00 -7.19 -17.24
C VAL A 264 2.28 -7.53 -16.49
N LEU A 265 3.15 -8.30 -17.13
CA LEU A 265 4.52 -8.48 -16.67
C LEU A 265 5.37 -7.34 -17.23
N ARG A 266 5.98 -6.57 -16.34
CA ARG A 266 6.92 -5.50 -16.69
C ARG A 266 8.34 -5.93 -16.35
N VAL A 267 9.21 -5.89 -17.34
CA VAL A 267 10.64 -6.13 -17.15
C VAL A 267 11.31 -4.78 -16.96
N PHE A 268 11.98 -4.57 -15.83
CA PHE A 268 12.86 -3.44 -15.57
C PHE A 268 14.32 -3.93 -15.61
N PRO A 269 15.32 -3.05 -15.76
CA PRO A 269 16.72 -3.46 -15.67
C PRO A 269 16.99 -4.13 -14.31
N GLY A 270 17.30 -5.44 -14.31
CA GLY A 270 17.54 -6.23 -13.11
C GLY A 270 16.30 -6.61 -12.29
N GLU A 271 15.08 -6.42 -12.82
CA GLU A 271 13.85 -6.71 -12.08
C GLU A 271 12.70 -7.19 -12.98
N LEU A 272 11.91 -8.12 -12.47
CA LEU A 272 10.63 -8.53 -13.06
C LEU A 272 9.52 -8.09 -12.10
N SER A 273 8.61 -7.25 -12.58
CA SER A 273 7.44 -6.80 -11.84
C SER A 273 6.20 -7.38 -12.50
N VAL A 274 5.57 -8.37 -11.85
CA VAL A 274 4.23 -8.81 -12.24
C VAL A 274 3.23 -7.84 -11.61
N VAL A 275 2.55 -7.06 -12.43
CA VAL A 275 1.54 -6.12 -11.97
C VAL A 275 0.18 -6.65 -12.40
N ASP A 276 -0.61 -7.19 -11.47
CA ASP A 276 -2.06 -6.99 -11.55
C ASP A 276 -2.28 -5.52 -11.14
N PRO A 277 -2.92 -4.64 -11.95
CA PRO A 277 -3.11 -3.21 -11.66
C PRO A 277 -3.86 -2.90 -10.36
N TYR A 278 -4.27 -3.93 -9.59
CA TYR A 278 -4.78 -3.82 -8.23
C TYR A 278 -3.75 -4.10 -7.13
N GLY A 279 -2.47 -4.33 -7.45
CA GLY A 279 -1.41 -4.51 -6.43
C GLY A 279 -1.59 -5.76 -5.57
N ALA A 280 -2.43 -6.71 -5.99
CA ALA A 280 -2.58 -7.98 -5.29
C ALA A 280 -1.40 -8.89 -5.64
N ALA A 281 -0.62 -9.26 -4.62
CA ALA A 281 0.35 -10.34 -4.73
C ALA A 281 -0.41 -11.65 -4.95
N PHE A 282 -0.45 -12.10 -6.20
CA PHE A 282 -1.11 -13.31 -6.68
C PHE A 282 -2.65 -13.35 -6.53
N PRO A 283 -3.35 -13.94 -7.51
CA PRO A 283 -4.72 -14.37 -7.29
C PRO A 283 -4.69 -15.46 -6.22
N GLU A 284 -5.35 -15.22 -5.08
CA GLU A 284 -5.76 -16.29 -4.18
C GLU A 284 -6.37 -17.44 -5.01
N PRO A 285 -6.12 -18.71 -4.65
CA PRO A 285 -6.44 -19.87 -5.48
C PRO A 285 -7.93 -19.94 -5.85
N SER A 286 -8.80 -19.30 -5.05
CA SER A 286 -10.20 -19.10 -5.41
C SER A 286 -10.57 -17.63 -5.64
N ALA A 287 -11.42 -17.39 -6.66
CA ALA A 287 -12.05 -16.10 -6.89
C ALA A 287 -12.90 -15.63 -5.68
N LYS A 288 -13.32 -16.54 -4.80
CA LYS A 288 -14.04 -16.24 -3.55
C LYS A 288 -13.10 -15.60 -2.51
N GLU A 289 -11.91 -16.16 -2.31
CA GLU A 289 -10.90 -15.62 -1.39
C GLU A 289 -10.31 -14.31 -1.91
N ALA A 290 -10.03 -14.21 -3.22
CA ALA A 290 -9.57 -12.97 -3.83
C ALA A 290 -10.58 -11.82 -3.64
N ARG A 291 -11.89 -12.13 -3.66
CA ARG A 291 -12.93 -11.16 -3.32
C ARG A 291 -12.86 -10.77 -1.86
N HIS A 292 -12.77 -11.74 -0.96
CA HIS A 292 -12.73 -11.49 0.49
C HIS A 292 -11.51 -10.64 0.90
N ALA A 293 -10.33 -10.93 0.34
CA ALA A 293 -9.10 -10.17 0.56
C ALA A 293 -9.16 -8.75 -0.03
N ALA A 294 -9.80 -8.58 -1.20
CA ALA A 294 -10.04 -7.27 -1.80
C ALA A 294 -11.15 -6.47 -1.11
N LEU A 295 -11.99 -7.13 -0.31
CA LEU A 295 -13.22 -6.55 0.20
C LEU A 295 -12.97 -5.63 1.38
N PHE A 296 -12.08 -5.95 2.32
CA PHE A 296 -11.97 -5.14 3.54
C PHE A 296 -10.57 -5.13 4.15
N PRO A 297 -10.04 -3.94 4.52
CA PRO A 297 -8.94 -3.91 5.48
C PRO A 297 -9.48 -4.39 6.83
N HIS A 298 -8.84 -5.39 7.43
CA HIS A 298 -8.83 -5.47 8.88
C HIS A 298 -8.23 -4.16 9.39
N SER A 299 -9.01 -3.36 10.12
CA SER A 299 -8.47 -2.16 10.76
C SER A 299 -7.57 -2.55 11.94
N ILE A 300 -6.89 -1.55 12.52
CA ILE A 300 -5.94 -1.64 13.66
C ILE A 300 -6.52 -2.31 14.92
N GLY A 301 -7.77 -2.79 14.91
CA GLY A 301 -8.35 -3.61 15.98
C GLY A 301 -9.18 -4.80 15.50
N THR A 302 -8.85 -5.42 14.37
CA THR A 302 -9.51 -6.65 13.84
C THR A 302 -10.97 -6.48 13.40
N VAL A 303 -11.68 -5.45 13.87
CA VAL A 303 -13.07 -5.13 13.51
C VAL A 303 -13.15 -4.56 12.09
N ASN A 304 -14.09 -5.08 11.30
CA ASN A 304 -14.38 -4.58 9.95
C ASN A 304 -15.00 -3.19 10.06
N SER A 305 -14.19 -2.18 9.83
CA SER A 305 -14.62 -0.78 9.87
C SER A 305 -15.78 -0.42 8.93
N THR A 306 -16.03 -1.20 7.88
CA THR A 306 -17.22 -1.00 7.05
C THR A 306 -18.48 -1.40 7.80
N LEU A 307 -18.44 -2.48 8.59
CA LEU A 307 -19.58 -2.88 9.40
C LEU A 307 -19.90 -1.84 10.48
N VAL A 308 -18.86 -1.29 11.12
CA VAL A 308 -19.03 -0.19 12.08
C VAL A 308 -19.69 1.01 11.40
N MET A 309 -19.23 1.40 10.20
CA MET A 309 -19.79 2.54 9.48
C MET A 309 -21.21 2.30 8.94
N ILE A 310 -21.56 1.05 8.59
CA ILE A 310 -22.92 0.66 8.21
C ILE A 310 -23.83 0.77 9.43
N PHE A 311 -23.40 0.23 10.57
CA PHE A 311 -24.13 0.33 11.83
C PHE A 311 -24.33 1.80 12.24
N SER A 312 -23.29 2.63 12.15
CA SER A 312 -23.36 4.06 12.44
C SER A 312 -24.34 4.81 11.53
N SER A 313 -24.47 4.42 10.27
CA SER A 313 -25.41 5.04 9.33
C SER A 313 -26.85 4.54 9.56
N GLY A 314 -27.01 3.25 9.91
CA GLY A 314 -28.30 2.66 10.29
C GLY A 314 -28.86 3.24 11.61
N PHE A 315 -27.97 3.58 12.54
CA PHE A 315 -28.34 4.25 13.78
C PHE A 315 -29.08 5.58 13.54
N SER A 316 -28.62 6.38 12.57
CA SER A 316 -29.30 7.64 12.20
C SER A 316 -30.72 7.43 11.69
N LEU A 317 -30.99 6.30 11.04
CA LEU A 317 -32.34 5.93 10.58
C LEU A 317 -33.22 5.46 11.75
N TRP A 318 -32.67 4.60 12.61
CA TRP A 318 -33.37 4.05 13.76
C TRP A 318 -33.87 5.13 14.71
N TRP A 319 -33.05 6.15 14.96
CA TRP A 319 -33.33 7.18 15.97
C TRP A 319 -34.09 8.40 15.45
N ALA A 320 -34.30 8.51 14.14
CA ALA A 320 -35.05 9.62 13.55
C ALA A 320 -36.49 9.77 14.07
N PRO A 321 -37.28 8.69 14.29
CA PRO A 321 -38.63 8.80 14.84
C PRO A 321 -38.66 9.41 16.25
N VAL A 322 -37.67 9.08 17.08
CA VAL A 322 -37.57 9.56 18.47
C VAL A 322 -37.23 11.06 18.50
N VAL A 323 -36.35 11.51 17.61
CA VAL A 323 -35.93 12.93 17.52
C VAL A 323 -36.96 13.80 16.80
N ARG A 324 -37.82 13.23 15.95
CA ARG A 324 -38.86 13.96 15.20
C ARG A 324 -39.81 14.73 16.12
N ILE A 325 -40.04 14.23 17.33
CA ILE A 325 -40.86 14.87 18.35
C ILE A 325 -40.26 16.21 18.81
N ALA A 326 -38.93 16.28 18.92
CA ALA A 326 -38.21 17.49 19.35
C ALA A 326 -37.85 18.43 18.19
N SER A 327 -37.50 17.87 17.02
CA SER A 327 -37.18 18.66 15.83
C SER A 327 -37.38 17.85 14.54
N PRO A 328 -38.41 18.15 13.74
CA PRO A 328 -38.65 17.45 12.48
C PRO A 328 -37.56 17.70 11.44
N ALA A 329 -36.98 18.91 11.42
CA ALA A 329 -35.88 19.23 10.52
C ALA A 329 -34.60 18.42 10.83
N ALA A 330 -34.25 18.28 12.11
CA ALA A 330 -33.09 17.46 12.51
C ALA A 330 -33.32 15.97 12.22
N ALA A 331 -34.54 15.47 12.41
CA ALA A 331 -34.88 14.09 12.07
C ALA A 331 -34.73 13.80 10.56
N TRP A 332 -35.29 14.64 9.69
CA TRP A 332 -35.21 14.44 8.25
C TRP A 332 -33.77 14.55 7.71
N THR A 333 -33.00 15.51 8.21
CA THR A 333 -31.59 15.66 7.83
C THR A 333 -30.75 14.44 8.26
N SER A 334 -30.98 13.90 9.46
CA SER A 334 -30.33 12.65 9.89
C SER A 334 -30.72 11.45 9.06
N VAL A 335 -31.99 11.33 8.63
CA VAL A 335 -32.43 10.27 7.72
C VAL A 335 -31.70 10.37 6.38
N LEU A 336 -31.67 11.57 5.79
CA LEU A 336 -31.00 11.79 4.51
C LEU A 336 -29.50 11.48 4.58
N LEU A 337 -28.82 11.92 5.65
CA LEU A 337 -27.40 11.63 5.87
C LEU A 337 -27.14 10.15 6.13
N GLY A 338 -28.02 9.46 6.88
CA GLY A 338 -27.96 8.03 7.10
C GLY A 338 -28.12 7.22 5.82
N LEU A 339 -29.13 7.54 5.01
CA LEU A 339 -29.35 6.93 3.69
C LEU A 339 -28.18 7.18 2.74
N ALA A 340 -27.70 8.43 2.65
CA ALA A 340 -26.56 8.78 1.82
C ALA A 340 -25.29 8.05 2.28
N GLY A 341 -25.05 7.96 3.60
CA GLY A 341 -23.95 7.22 4.20
C GLY A 341 -23.99 5.73 3.84
N LEU A 342 -25.16 5.09 3.95
CA LEU A 342 -25.36 3.69 3.55
C LEU A 342 -25.12 3.47 2.06
N LEU A 343 -25.65 4.35 1.19
CA LEU A 343 -25.46 4.26 -0.25
C LEU A 343 -23.99 4.40 -0.64
N LEU A 344 -23.28 5.38 -0.06
CA LEU A 344 -21.85 5.60 -0.33
C LEU A 344 -20.98 4.41 0.10
N GLN A 345 -21.42 3.61 1.08
CA GLN A 345 -20.69 2.43 1.56
C GLN A 345 -21.07 1.15 0.80
N SER A 346 -22.35 0.96 0.52
CA SER A 346 -22.89 -0.25 -0.10
C SER A 346 -22.74 -0.25 -1.62
N ALA A 347 -23.04 0.86 -2.30
CA ALA A 347 -23.05 0.92 -3.76
C ALA A 347 -21.69 0.56 -4.39
N PRO A 348 -20.53 1.04 -3.90
CA PRO A 348 -19.25 0.64 -4.47
C PRO A 348 -18.93 -0.85 -4.26
N CYS A 349 -19.41 -1.45 -3.17
CA CYS A 349 -19.24 -2.87 -2.87
C CYS A 349 -20.14 -3.72 -3.78
N CYS A 350 -21.43 -3.38 -3.87
CA CYS A 350 -22.40 -4.03 -4.76
C CYS A 350 -21.93 -3.95 -6.22
N TRP A 351 -21.52 -2.76 -6.67
CA TRP A 351 -21.00 -2.56 -8.02
C TRP A 351 -19.74 -3.40 -8.29
N HIS A 352 -18.80 -3.45 -7.34
CA HIS A 352 -17.61 -4.28 -7.48
C HIS A 352 -17.95 -5.76 -7.58
N HIS A 353 -18.85 -6.26 -6.72
CA HIS A 353 -19.30 -7.64 -6.73
C HIS A 353 -20.01 -8.03 -8.03
N LEU A 354 -20.97 -7.23 -8.47
CA LEU A 354 -21.74 -7.48 -9.68
C LEU A 354 -20.82 -7.46 -10.90
N ARG A 355 -19.99 -6.42 -11.04
CA ARG A 355 -19.06 -6.32 -12.17
C ARG A 355 -17.99 -7.42 -12.14
N SER A 356 -17.53 -7.83 -10.96
CA SER A 356 -16.59 -8.93 -10.84
C SER A 356 -17.18 -10.24 -11.35
N ARG A 357 -18.36 -10.61 -10.82
CA ARG A 357 -19.05 -11.86 -11.15
C ARG A 357 -19.49 -11.92 -12.60
N TRP A 358 -20.09 -10.85 -13.11
CA TRP A 358 -20.72 -10.87 -14.42
C TRP A 358 -19.73 -10.71 -15.57
N HIS A 359 -18.62 -10.00 -15.36
CA HIS A 359 -17.68 -9.69 -16.44
C HIS A 359 -16.27 -10.20 -16.18
N PHE A 360 -15.66 -9.88 -15.03
CA PHE A 360 -14.22 -10.08 -14.84
C PHE A 360 -13.85 -11.53 -14.51
N GLU A 361 -14.70 -12.25 -13.78
CA GLU A 361 -14.47 -13.65 -13.41
C GLU A 361 -14.96 -14.64 -14.47
N ARG A 362 -15.62 -14.16 -15.54
CA ARG A 362 -16.00 -15.03 -16.66
C ARG A 362 -14.75 -15.61 -17.33
N PRO A 363 -14.80 -16.87 -17.78
CA PRO A 363 -13.71 -17.45 -18.53
C PRO A 363 -13.50 -16.68 -19.85
N VAL A 364 -12.26 -16.68 -20.33
CA VAL A 364 -11.97 -16.22 -21.69
C VAL A 364 -12.61 -17.18 -22.68
N SER A 365 -13.43 -16.68 -23.60
CA SER A 365 -14.03 -17.48 -24.67
C SER A 365 -12.99 -17.75 -25.75
N TRP A 366 -12.68 -19.03 -25.99
CA TRP A 366 -11.67 -19.47 -26.97
C TRP A 366 -12.22 -19.56 -28.40
N GLU A 367 -13.54 -19.51 -28.57
CA GLU A 367 -14.27 -19.76 -29.82
C GLU A 367 -14.00 -18.77 -30.97
N GLY A 368 -13.11 -17.79 -30.80
CA GLY A 368 -12.76 -16.81 -31.85
C GLY A 368 -11.27 -16.62 -32.12
N ARG A 369 -10.36 -17.36 -31.48
CA ARG A 369 -8.89 -17.17 -31.64
C ARG A 369 -8.20 -18.19 -32.54
N SER A 370 -8.87 -19.25 -32.95
CA SER A 370 -8.33 -20.26 -33.88
C SER A 370 -8.21 -19.78 -35.33
N GLY A 371 -8.61 -18.53 -35.64
CA GLY A 371 -8.62 -17.99 -37.00
C GLY A 371 -7.78 -16.73 -37.24
N GLN A 372 -7.03 -16.22 -36.27
CA GLN A 372 -6.14 -15.07 -36.50
C GLN A 372 -4.70 -15.55 -36.73
N PRO A 373 -4.19 -15.55 -37.97
CA PRO A 373 -2.78 -15.81 -38.21
C PRO A 373 -1.97 -14.72 -37.50
N HIS A 374 -0.80 -15.12 -37.00
CA HIS A 374 0.21 -14.25 -36.41
C HIS A 374 0.25 -12.90 -37.14
N GLY A 375 -0.28 -11.85 -36.51
CA GLY A 375 -0.07 -10.50 -36.99
C GLY A 375 1.44 -10.26 -37.04
N PRO A 376 1.98 -9.75 -38.16
CA PRO A 376 3.42 -9.58 -38.29
C PRO A 376 3.92 -8.74 -37.12
N LEU A 377 5.05 -9.16 -36.55
CA LEU A 377 5.91 -8.29 -35.74
C LEU A 377 5.91 -6.93 -36.42
N ARG A 378 5.48 -5.88 -35.71
CA ARG A 378 5.65 -4.51 -36.20
C ARG A 378 7.10 -4.40 -36.67
N PRO A 379 7.37 -4.05 -37.93
CA PRO A 379 8.73 -3.82 -38.37
C PRO A 379 9.35 -2.81 -37.42
N GLU A 380 10.52 -3.12 -36.88
CA GLU A 380 11.29 -2.15 -36.12
C GLU A 380 11.41 -0.87 -36.96
N PRO A 381 11.18 0.32 -36.38
CA PRO A 381 11.59 1.53 -37.05
C PRO A 381 13.10 1.42 -37.32
N PRO A 382 13.58 1.72 -38.54
CA PRO A 382 14.98 1.55 -38.87
C PRO A 382 15.85 2.32 -37.89
N TYR A 383 16.82 1.61 -37.31
CA TYR A 383 17.85 2.16 -36.43
C TYR A 383 18.61 3.25 -37.17
N THR A 384 18.35 4.52 -36.84
CA THR A 384 19.21 5.64 -37.24
C THR A 384 20.32 5.81 -36.19
N PRO A 385 21.59 5.52 -36.53
CA PRO A 385 22.71 5.78 -35.63
C PRO A 385 22.85 7.29 -35.34
N PRO A 386 23.28 7.68 -34.12
CA PRO A 386 23.28 9.08 -33.65
C PRO A 386 24.43 9.93 -34.20
N THR A 387 24.78 9.80 -35.48
CA THR A 387 25.91 10.55 -36.10
C THR A 387 25.55 11.38 -37.33
N ALA A 388 24.29 11.44 -37.75
CA ALA A 388 23.90 12.21 -38.94
C ALA A 388 23.19 13.56 -38.64
N TRP A 389 23.52 14.23 -37.54
CA TRP A 389 23.01 15.59 -37.22
C TRP A 389 24.11 16.66 -37.30
N LYS A 390 24.98 16.55 -38.31
CA LYS A 390 25.86 17.64 -38.76
C LYS A 390 25.98 17.58 -40.28
N ALA A 391 25.16 18.37 -40.97
CA ALA A 391 25.48 19.10 -42.20
C ALA A 391 24.18 19.46 -42.94
N ARG A 392 23.65 20.66 -42.66
CA ARG A 392 23.11 21.56 -43.70
C ARG A 392 22.83 22.91 -43.08
N THR A 393 23.89 23.71 -43.01
CA THR A 393 23.79 25.12 -43.38
C THR A 393 23.69 25.18 -44.90
N ARG A 394 22.64 25.82 -45.40
CA ARG A 394 22.73 26.96 -46.32
C ARG A 394 21.49 27.82 -46.11
#